data_AF-A0A7S2P903-F1
#
_entry.id   AF-A0A7S2P903-F1
#
_cell.length_a   1.000
_cell.length_b   1.000
_cell.length_c   1.000
_cell.angle_alpha   90.00
_cell.angle_beta   90.00
_cell.angle_gamma   90.00
#
_symmetry.space_group_name_H-M   'P 1'
#
loop_
_entity.id
_entity.type
_entity.pdbx_description
1 polymer ?
#
loop_
_entity_poly.entity_id
_entity_poly.type
_entity_poly.pdbx_seq_one_letter_code
_entity_poly.pdbx_strand_id
1 'polypeptide(L)'
;ENAPLPAELIMEEVDGSDVIDLNKGIALQRTSRRTQNESERYWMYEYIRRRQENVKGDIGFESVVLGCLDTKKLLYVVFLHEIGLETKYVSQKGELEVGETIWL
;
A
#
# COMPACT_ATOMS: atom_id res chain seq x y z
N GLU A 1 -43.09 21.97 42.78
CA GLU A 1 -43.96 21.09 41.97
C GLU A 1 -43.17 20.61 40.76
N ASN A 2 -42.76 19.34 40.76
CA ASN A 2 -42.08 18.73 39.61
C ASN A 2 -43.15 18.15 38.69
N ALA A 3 -43.48 18.86 37.61
CA ALA A 3 -44.26 18.28 36.54
C ALA A 3 -43.38 17.27 35.77
N PRO A 4 -43.82 16.01 35.59
CA PRO A 4 -43.12 15.11 34.67
C PRO A 4 -43.30 15.65 33.25
N LEU A 5 -42.20 15.72 32.48
CA LEU A 5 -42.25 16.05 31.06
C LEU A 5 -43.11 15.01 30.32
N PRO A 6 -43.89 15.42 29.31
CA PRO A 6 -44.76 14.52 28.57
C PRO A 6 -43.93 13.41 27.91
N ALA A 7 -44.36 12.16 28.12
CA ALA A 7 -43.73 10.94 27.61
C ALA A 7 -43.83 10.76 26.07
N GLU A 8 -44.12 11.83 25.33
CA GLU A 8 -44.19 11.84 23.86
C GLU A 8 -42.84 12.02 23.17
N LEU A 9 -41.74 12.08 23.94
CA LEU A 9 -40.36 12.00 23.43
C LEU A 9 -39.82 10.55 23.47
N ILE A 10 -40.71 9.57 23.33
CA ILE A 10 -40.32 8.16 23.19
C ILE A 10 -40.62 7.73 21.77
N MET A 11 -39.53 7.38 21.07
CA MET A 11 -39.45 6.80 19.73
C MET A 11 -39.60 7.82 18.60
N GLU A 12 -38.52 8.56 18.33
CA GLU A 12 -38.05 8.59 16.95
C GLU A 12 -37.94 7.11 16.53
N GLU A 13 -38.90 6.64 15.74
CA GLU A 13 -38.70 5.43 14.95
C GLU A 13 -37.41 5.69 14.19
N VAL A 14 -36.34 4.98 14.56
CA VAL A 14 -35.15 4.90 13.74
C VAL A 14 -35.64 4.26 12.45
N ASP A 15 -35.95 5.11 11.47
CA ASP A 15 -36.37 4.70 10.15
C ASP A 15 -35.34 3.68 9.68
N GLY A 16 -35.80 2.47 9.37
CA GLY A 16 -34.94 1.37 8.90
C GLY A 16 -34.24 1.69 7.57
N SER A 17 -34.40 2.91 7.05
CA SER A 17 -33.67 3.50 5.94
C SER A 17 -32.20 3.85 6.27
N ASP A 18 -31.84 4.01 7.55
CA ASP A 18 -30.46 4.28 8.00
C ASP A 18 -29.70 3.02 8.44
N VAL A 19 -30.09 1.84 7.93
CA VAL A 19 -29.30 0.63 8.13
C VAL A 19 -28.01 0.75 7.34
N ILE A 20 -26.90 0.96 8.05
CA ILE A 20 -25.55 0.90 7.47
C ILE A 20 -25.37 -0.46 6.82
N ASP A 21 -25.38 -0.49 5.48
CA ASP A 21 -25.08 -1.70 4.72
C ASP A 21 -23.58 -2.00 4.84
N LEU A 22 -23.26 -2.87 5.80
CA LEU A 22 -21.89 -3.32 6.07
C LEU A 22 -21.24 -3.95 4.83
N ASN A 23 -22.01 -4.66 3.99
CA ASN A 23 -21.47 -5.29 2.79
C ASN A 23 -21.09 -4.24 1.75
N LYS A 24 -21.92 -3.21 1.59
CA LYS A 24 -21.60 -2.05 0.75
C LYS A 24 -20.38 -1.29 1.29
N GLY A 25 -20.26 -1.13 2.62
CA GLY A 25 -19.09 -0.54 3.27
C GLY A 25 -17.80 -1.32 3.02
N ILE A 26 -17.82 -2.65 3.17
CA ILE A 26 -16.67 -3.53 2.88
C ILE A 26 -16.28 -3.45 1.40
N ALA A 27 -17.26 -3.46 0.49
CA ALA A 27 -17.00 -3.36 -0.95
C ALA A 27 -16.34 -2.01 -1.32
N LEU A 28 -16.81 -0.92 -0.70
CA LEU A 28 -16.22 0.41 -0.88
C LEU A 28 -14.80 0.45 -0.34
N GLN A 29 -14.55 -0.07 0.88
CA GLN A 29 -13.23 -0.11 1.49
C GLN A 29 -12.23 -0.89 0.62
N ARG A 30 -12.62 -2.04 0.06
CA ARG A 30 -11.77 -2.82 -0.85
C ARG A 30 -11.40 -2.03 -2.10
N THR A 31 -12.37 -1.31 -2.68
CA THR A 31 -12.15 -0.49 -3.87
C THR A 31 -11.23 0.70 -3.55
N SER A 32 -11.47 1.40 -2.44
CA SER A 32 -10.63 2.50 -1.97
C SER A 32 -9.19 2.06 -1.70
N ARG A 33 -9.00 0.88 -1.08
CA ARG A 33 -7.66 0.35 -0.79
C ARG A 33 -6.85 0.09 -2.06
N ARG A 34 -7.49 -0.39 -3.13
CA ARG A 34 -6.81 -0.54 -4.42
C ARG A 34 -6.35 0.82 -4.96
N THR A 35 -7.23 1.81 -4.98
CA THR A 35 -6.88 3.16 -5.46
C THR A 35 -5.78 3.80 -4.62
N GLN A 36 -5.82 3.62 -3.30
CA GLN A 36 -4.77 4.07 -2.38
C GLN A 36 -3.43 3.42 -2.73
N ASN A 37 -3.37 2.09 -2.81
CA ASN A 37 -2.13 1.36 -3.15
C ASN A 37 -1.55 1.78 -4.51
N GLU A 38 -2.40 1.96 -5.53
CA GLU A 38 -1.93 2.41 -6.85
C GLU A 38 -1.45 3.86 -6.84
N SER A 39 -2.11 4.74 -6.07
CA SER A 39 -1.66 6.11 -5.89
C SER A 39 -0.33 6.18 -5.15
N GLU A 40 -0.14 5.38 -4.10
CA GLU A 40 1.12 5.29 -3.35
C GLU A 40 2.25 4.85 -4.27
N ARG A 41 2.04 3.77 -5.04
CA ARG A 41 3.02 3.29 -6.02
C ARG A 41 3.37 4.34 -7.06
N TYR A 42 2.38 5.05 -7.60
CA TYR A 42 2.62 6.13 -8.55
C TYR A 42 3.56 7.18 -7.97
N TRP A 43 3.32 7.63 -6.73
CA TRP A 43 4.15 8.63 -6.07
C TRP A 43 5.55 8.12 -5.70
N MET A 44 5.70 6.83 -5.37
CA MET A 44 7.03 6.20 -5.18
C MET A 44 7.86 6.24 -6.48
N TYR A 45 7.26 5.92 -7.63
CA TYR A 45 7.97 6.00 -8.92
C TYR A 45 8.27 7.43 -9.33
N GLU A 46 7.35 8.37 -9.09
CA GLU A 46 7.62 9.81 -9.30
C GLU A 46 8.77 10.30 -8.43
N TYR A 47 8.87 9.83 -7.18
CA TYR A 47 9.99 10.16 -6.30
C TYR A 47 11.33 9.68 -6.88
N ILE A 48 11.40 8.42 -7.34
CA ILE A 48 12.59 7.88 -8.02
C ILE A 48 12.95 8.74 -9.24
N ARG A 49 11.96 9.04 -10.10
CA ARG A 49 12.14 9.83 -11.32
C ARG A 49 12.71 11.22 -11.01
N ARG A 50 12.14 11.94 -10.04
CA ARG A 50 12.62 13.27 -9.64
C ARG A 50 13.98 13.23 -8.98
N ARG A 51 14.30 12.17 -8.23
CA ARG A 51 15.64 11.99 -7.64
C ARG A 51 16.69 11.83 -8.75
N GLN A 52 16.38 11.06 -9.80
CA GLN A 52 17.23 10.90 -10.97
C GLN A 52 17.49 12.23 -11.73
N GLU A 53 16.49 13.11 -11.82
CA GLU A 53 16.66 14.44 -12.45
C GLU A 53 17.68 15.33 -11.73
N ASN A 54 17.87 15.13 -10.42
CA ASN A 54 18.74 15.96 -9.59
C ASN A 54 20.17 15.39 -9.45
N VAL A 55 20.45 14.21 -10.00
CA VAL A 55 21.74 13.54 -9.88
C VAL A 55 22.38 13.39 -11.27
N LYS A 56 23.64 13.85 -11.39
CA LYS A 56 24.46 13.60 -12.59
C LYS A 56 25.07 12.20 -12.52
N GLY A 57 24.24 11.17 -12.70
CA GLY A 57 24.65 9.76 -12.65
C GLY A 57 23.49 8.85 -12.24
N ASP A 58 23.76 7.56 -12.08
CA ASP A 58 22.75 6.60 -11.64
C ASP A 58 22.45 6.79 -10.16
N ILE A 59 21.16 6.79 -9.82
CA ILE A 59 20.73 6.73 -8.42
C ILE A 59 20.77 5.28 -7.95
N GLY A 60 21.37 5.05 -6.78
CA GLY A 60 21.41 3.76 -6.13
C GLY A 60 20.47 3.70 -4.93
N PHE A 61 19.77 2.58 -4.78
CA PHE A 61 18.97 2.23 -3.61
C PHE A 61 19.51 0.97 -2.96
N GLU A 62 19.80 1.05 -1.67
CA GLU A 62 20.04 -0.14 -0.87
C GLU A 62 18.74 -0.97 -0.79
N SER A 63 18.88 -2.26 -1.06
CA SER A 63 17.78 -3.19 -1.26
C SER A 63 18.09 -4.54 -0.63
N VAL A 64 17.08 -5.19 -0.06
CA VAL A 64 17.21 -6.53 0.51
C VAL A 64 16.50 -7.55 -0.38
N VAL A 65 17.16 -8.67 -0.66
CA VAL A 65 16.58 -9.80 -1.40
C VAL A 65 15.56 -10.53 -0.52
N LEU A 66 14.30 -10.55 -0.93
CA LEU A 66 13.23 -11.22 -0.20
C LEU A 66 13.06 -12.69 -0.62
N GLY A 67 13.38 -13.02 -1.87
CA GLY A 67 13.17 -14.36 -2.41
C GLY A 67 13.50 -14.48 -3.88
N CYS A 68 13.73 -15.71 -4.34
CA CYS A 68 13.90 -16.03 -5.76
C CYS A 68 12.56 -16.48 -6.38
N LEU A 69 12.16 -15.84 -7.48
CA LEU A 69 10.97 -16.22 -8.27
C LEU A 69 11.29 -17.24 -9.35
N ASP A 70 12.46 -17.10 -10.00
CA ASP A 70 12.91 -17.98 -11.07
C ASP A 70 14.43 -18.03 -11.09
N THR A 71 15.00 -19.14 -10.64
CA THR A 71 16.45 -19.35 -10.57
C THR A 71 17.11 -19.39 -11.94
N LYS A 72 16.42 -19.90 -12.98
CA LYS A 72 16.98 -19.97 -14.34
C LYS A 72 17.13 -18.59 -14.96
N LYS A 73 16.23 -17.67 -14.60
CA LYS A 73 16.25 -16.28 -15.06
C LYS A 73 16.92 -15.32 -14.09
N LEU A 74 17.41 -15.83 -12.95
CA LEU A 74 17.95 -15.03 -11.86
C LEU A 74 16.98 -13.89 -11.47
N LEU A 75 15.68 -14.20 -11.40
CA LEU A 75 14.63 -13.24 -11.08
C LEU A 75 14.32 -13.33 -9.58
N TYR A 76 14.47 -12.20 -8.89
CA TYR A 76 14.30 -12.07 -7.44
C TYR A 76 13.22 -11.04 -7.12
N VAL A 77 12.60 -11.18 -5.95
CA VAL A 77 11.87 -10.09 -5.30
C VAL A 77 12.83 -9.38 -4.37
N VAL A 78 12.88 -8.07 -4.47
CA VAL A 78 13.74 -7.20 -3.67
C VAL A 78 12.90 -6.11 -3.00
N PHE A 79 13.36 -5.64 -1.85
CA PHE A 79 12.73 -4.58 -1.08
C PHE A 79 13.65 -3.37 -0.95
N LEU A 80 13.21 -2.23 -1.49
CA LEU A 80 13.88 -0.95 -1.37
C LEU A 80 13.40 -0.28 -0.09
N HIS A 81 14.18 -0.36 0.98
CA HIS A 81 13.75 0.06 2.32
C HIS A 81 13.49 1.56 2.43
N GLU A 82 14.22 2.40 1.67
CA GLU A 82 14.08 3.86 1.74
C GLU A 82 12.67 4.35 1.34
N ILE A 83 12.02 3.62 0.43
CA ILE A 83 10.73 4.01 -0.16
C ILE A 83 9.62 3.00 0.11
N GLY A 84 9.92 1.89 0.81
CA GLY A 84 8.96 0.84 1.10
C GLY A 84 8.46 0.10 -0.15
N LEU A 85 9.29 -0.01 -1.19
CA LEU A 85 8.90 -0.60 -2.47
C LEU A 85 9.41 -2.03 -2.61
N GLU A 86 8.48 -2.98 -2.75
CA GLU A 86 8.78 -4.33 -3.23
C GLU A 86 8.70 -4.36 -4.76
N THR A 87 9.75 -4.86 -5.41
CA THR A 87 9.78 -4.99 -6.87
C THR A 87 10.52 -6.25 -7.31
N LYS A 88 10.39 -6.57 -8.60
CA LYS A 88 11.11 -7.68 -9.21
C LYS A 88 12.42 -7.18 -9.80
N TYR A 89 13.49 -7.92 -9.57
CA TYR A 89 14.83 -7.61 -10.05
C TYR A 89 15.44 -8.82 -10.76
N VAL A 90 16.04 -8.60 -11.92
CA VAL A 90 16.82 -9.62 -12.63
C VAL A 90 18.29 -9.39 -12.30
N SER A 91 18.89 -10.34 -11.58
CA SER A 91 20.28 -10.20 -11.13
C SER A 91 21.25 -10.26 -12.30
N GLN A 92 22.07 -9.20 -12.42
CA GLN A 92 23.23 -9.19 -13.33
C GLN A 92 24.49 -9.77 -12.69
N LYS A 93 24.50 -9.95 -11.36
CA LYS A 93 25.65 -10.46 -10.60
C LYS A 93 25.68 -11.98 -10.48
N GLY A 94 24.61 -12.66 -10.89
CA GLY A 94 24.45 -14.10 -10.72
C GLY A 94 23.42 -14.44 -9.66
N GLU A 95 23.60 -15.58 -9.01
CA GLU A 95 22.71 -16.03 -7.94
C GLU A 95 22.86 -15.13 -6.70
N LEU A 96 21.74 -14.79 -6.07
CA LEU A 96 21.66 -14.00 -4.85
C LEU A 96 21.02 -14.81 -3.73
N GLU A 97 21.40 -14.51 -2.49
CA GLU A 97 20.85 -15.15 -1.29
C GLU A 97 19.70 -14.33 -0.68
N VAL A 98 18.76 -15.02 -0.03
CA VAL A 98 17.67 -14.35 0.69
C VAL A 98 18.23 -13.65 1.93
N GLY A 99 17.86 -12.39 2.12
CA GLY A 99 18.43 -11.52 3.14
C GLY A 99 19.72 -10.80 2.71
N GLU A 100 20.27 -11.11 1.53
CA GLU A 100 21.40 -10.39 0.98
C GLU A 100 21.03 -8.93 0.70
N THR A 101 21.93 -8.02 1.04
CA THR A 101 21.78 -6.59 0.75
C THR A 101 22.55 -6.23 -0.51
N ILE A 102 21.86 -5.61 -1.45
CA ILE A 102 22.39 -5.20 -2.75
C ILE A 102 22.08 -3.72 -3.01
N TRP A 103 22.84 -3.11 -3.91
CA TRP A 103 22.59 -1.76 -4.41
C TRP A 103 22.03 -1.85 -5.83
N LEU A 104 20.84 -1.27 -6.02
CA LEU A 104 20.09 -1.24 -7.29
C LEU A 104 19.98 0.17 -7.87
#